data_AF-A0A1J3HL05-F1
#
_entry.id   AF-A0A1J3HL05-F1
#
_cell.length_a   1.000
_cell.length_b   1.000
_cell.length_c   1.000
_cell.angle_alpha   90.00
_cell.angle_beta   90.00
_cell.angle_gamma   90.00
#
_symmetry.space_group_name_H-M   'P 1'
#
loop_
_entity.id
_entity.type
_entity.pdbx_description
1 polymer ?
#
loop_
_entity_poly.entity_id
_entity_poly.type
_entity_poly.pdbx_seq_one_letter_code
_entity_poly.pdbx_strand_id
1 'polypeptide(L)'
;MGDDNKATHTIYINCEDTLRYSLASHLSMAFRRKGLSAFVNSKGTQDVIEQGSTFVVLLSINFVSSALCLNKLVRVLEWRMENGLLVVPVFYGVSPS
;
A
#
# COMPACT_ATOMS: atom_id res chain seq x y z
N MET A 1 -17.98 -29.99 1.10
CA MET A 1 -18.77 -29.13 2.02
C MET A 1 -18.34 -27.71 1.70
N GLY A 2 -19.21 -26.96 1.02
CA GLY A 2 -19.12 -25.51 0.70
C GLY A 2 -17.76 -24.92 0.31
N ASP A 3 -17.60 -24.60 -0.96
CA ASP A 3 -16.55 -23.75 -1.53
C ASP A 3 -16.69 -22.32 -0.98
N ASP A 4 -15.73 -21.85 -0.18
CA ASP A 4 -15.58 -20.44 0.19
C ASP A 4 -14.26 -19.95 -0.40
N ASN A 5 -14.24 -19.75 -1.73
CA ASN A 5 -13.27 -18.85 -2.35
C ASN A 5 -13.58 -17.41 -1.91
N LYS A 6 -13.33 -17.11 -0.63
CA LYS A 6 -13.52 -15.77 -0.07
C LYS A 6 -12.45 -14.89 -0.69
N ALA A 7 -12.83 -14.07 -1.67
CA ALA A 7 -11.95 -13.08 -2.29
C ALA A 7 -11.24 -12.30 -1.17
N THR A 8 -9.94 -12.55 -1.00
CA THR A 8 -9.14 -11.90 0.03
C THR A 8 -8.89 -10.48 -0.42
N HIS A 9 -9.41 -9.50 0.32
CA HIS A 9 -9.15 -8.09 0.04
C HIS A 9 -7.64 -7.81 0.09
N THR A 10 -7.13 -7.18 -0.97
CA THR A 10 -5.69 -6.96 -1.15
C THR A 10 -5.27 -5.57 -0.68
N ILE A 11 -4.19 -5.53 0.10
CA ILE A 11 -3.56 -4.32 0.65
C ILE A 11 -2.14 -4.20 0.10
N TYR A 12 -1.86 -3.08 -0.56
CA TYR A 12 -0.53 -2.69 -0.99
C TYR A 12 0.04 -1.63 -0.04
N ILE A 13 1.21 -1.88 0.53
CA ILE A 13 1.88 -0.95 1.45
C ILE A 13 3.07 -0.33 0.70
N ASN A 14 2.99 0.97 0.42
CA ASN A 14 4.08 1.74 -0.16
C ASN A 14 4.83 2.48 0.95
N CYS A 15 6.15 2.35 0.96
CA CYS A 15 7.04 3.01 1.90
C CYS A 15 8.41 3.22 1.26
N GLU A 16 9.23 4.08 1.83
CA GLU A 16 10.64 4.09 1.48
C GLU A 16 11.37 2.88 2.09
N ASP A 17 12.56 2.57 1.58
CA ASP A 17 13.22 1.29 1.90
C ASP A 17 13.61 1.12 3.38
N THR A 18 13.85 2.21 4.12
CA THR A 18 14.16 2.14 5.56
C THR A 18 13.00 1.64 6.41
N LEU A 19 11.76 1.94 6.03
CA LEU A 19 10.55 1.47 6.72
C LEU A 19 10.09 0.07 6.27
N ARG A 20 10.64 -0.45 5.15
CA ARG A 20 10.26 -1.76 4.58
C ARG A 20 10.37 -2.90 5.59
N TYR A 21 11.46 -2.93 6.35
CA TYR A 21 11.77 -4.02 7.29
C TYR A 21 11.35 -3.73 8.73
N SER A 22 10.73 -2.57 9.00
CA SER A 22 10.27 -2.16 10.33
C SER A 22 8.74 -2.00 10.36
N LEU A 23 8.22 -0.78 10.26
CA LEU A 23 6.79 -0.51 10.36
C LEU A 23 5.99 -1.24 9.27
N ALA A 24 6.47 -1.23 8.02
CA ALA A 24 5.74 -1.83 6.91
C ALA A 24 5.65 -3.36 7.02
N SER A 25 6.70 -4.03 7.49
CA SER A 25 6.71 -5.49 7.69
C SER A 25 5.72 -5.88 8.79
N HIS A 26 5.69 -5.14 9.90
CA HIS A 26 4.73 -5.37 11.00
C HIS A 26 3.28 -5.15 10.55
N LEU A 27 3.01 -4.08 9.78
CA LEU A 27 1.67 -3.84 9.22
C LEU A 27 1.25 -4.97 8.28
N SER A 28 2.14 -5.40 7.38
CA SER A 28 1.87 -6.52 6.47
C SER A 28 1.51 -7.79 7.24
N MET A 29 2.28 -8.13 8.29
CA MET A 29 1.98 -9.27 9.15
C MET A 29 0.64 -9.11 9.88
N ALA A 30 0.33 -7.92 10.39
CA ALA A 30 -0.92 -7.68 11.10
C ALA A 30 -2.15 -7.84 10.18
N PHE A 31 -2.09 -7.32 8.95
CA PHE A 31 -3.15 -7.52 7.95
C PHE A 31 -3.32 -9.00 7.59
N ARG A 32 -2.22 -9.72 7.35
CA ARG A 32 -2.25 -11.17 7.07
C ARG A 32 -2.88 -11.97 8.20
N ARG A 33 -2.60 -11.62 9.46
CA ARG A 33 -3.24 -12.23 10.64
C ARG A 33 -4.75 -11.98 10.72
N LYS A 34 -5.26 -10.97 10.01
CA LYS A 34 -6.69 -10.68 9.87
C LYS A 34 -7.32 -11.29 8.61
N GLY A 35 -6.58 -12.12 7.88
CA GLY A 35 -7.08 -12.79 6.66
C GLY A 35 -7.04 -11.91 5.41
N LEU A 36 -6.23 -10.85 5.42
CA LEU A 36 -6.07 -9.94 4.28
C LEU A 36 -4.76 -10.23 3.54
N SER A 37 -4.78 -10.14 2.22
CA SER A 37 -3.57 -10.27 1.40
C SER A 37 -2.80 -8.96 1.47
N ALA A 38 -1.55 -8.95 1.96
CA ALA A 38 -0.78 -7.73 2.15
C ALA A 38 0.62 -7.80 1.54
N PHE A 39 1.01 -6.80 0.75
CA PHE A 39 2.27 -6.75 0.02
C PHE A 39 3.00 -5.42 0.23
N VAL A 40 4.28 -5.46 0.62
CA VAL A 40 5.11 -4.27 0.86
C VAL A 40 5.96 -3.96 -0.36
N ASN A 41 5.95 -2.70 -0.81
CA ASN A 41 6.67 -2.21 -1.99
C ASN A 41 6.50 -3.15 -3.19
N SER A 42 5.31 -3.75 -3.32
CA SER A 42 4.97 -4.53 -4.49
C SER A 42 5.18 -3.63 -5.69
N LYS A 43 5.93 -4.11 -6.68
CA LYS A 43 6.17 -3.31 -7.88
C LYS A 43 4.87 -3.03 -8.64
N GLY A 44 3.79 -3.75 -8.31
CA GLY A 44 2.60 -3.85 -9.11
C GLY A 44 3.04 -4.37 -10.47
N THR A 45 2.79 -5.63 -10.80
CA THR A 45 2.80 -5.98 -12.23
C THR A 45 1.93 -4.94 -12.91
N GLN A 46 2.54 -4.19 -13.83
CA GLN A 46 2.26 -2.78 -14.12
C GLN A 46 0.81 -2.50 -14.55
N ASP A 47 0.01 -3.54 -14.78
CA ASP A 47 -1.25 -3.48 -15.50
C ASP A 47 -2.43 -4.20 -14.81
N VAL A 48 -2.26 -4.76 -13.60
CA VAL A 48 -3.38 -5.46 -12.91
C VAL A 48 -3.40 -5.13 -11.42
N ILE A 49 -4.03 -4.02 -11.06
CA ILE A 49 -4.54 -3.83 -9.70
C ILE A 49 -5.99 -4.31 -9.71
N GLU A 50 -6.28 -5.27 -8.84
CA GLU A 50 -7.64 -5.77 -8.69
C GLU A 50 -8.55 -4.66 -8.17
N GLN A 51 -9.72 -4.51 -8.80
CA GLN A 51 -10.74 -3.58 -8.33
C GLN A 51 -11.11 -3.91 -6.88
N GLY A 52 -11.21 -2.87 -6.05
CA GLY A 52 -11.42 -3.03 -4.61
C GLY A 52 -10.13 -3.11 -3.79
N SER A 53 -8.94 -3.13 -4.40
CA SER A 53 -7.68 -3.06 -3.65
C SER A 53 -7.54 -1.78 -2.81
N THR A 54 -6.76 -1.86 -1.73
CA THR A 54 -6.41 -0.71 -0.88
C THR A 54 -4.91 -0.43 -0.90
N PHE A 55 -4.54 0.84 -0.99
CA PHE A 55 -3.17 1.30 -0.85
C PHE A 55 -2.96 1.99 0.50
N VAL A 56 -2.00 1.52 1.28
CA VAL A 56 -1.47 2.19 2.46
C VAL A 56 -0.15 2.87 2.07
N VAL A 57 -0.06 4.18 2.23
CA VAL A 57 1.15 4.95 1.89
C VAL A 57 1.79 5.46 3.17
N LEU A 58 2.96 4.93 3.53
CA LEU A 58 3.76 5.39 4.67
C LEU A 58 4.57 6.62 4.25
N LEU A 59 4.06 7.80 4.59
CA LEU A 59 4.70 9.09 4.33
C LEU A 59 5.69 9.37 5.46
N SER A 60 6.97 9.39 5.13
CA SER A 60 8.08 9.74 6.03
C SER A 60 8.93 10.85 5.43
N ILE A 61 9.85 11.42 6.20
CA ILE A 61 10.79 12.43 5.68
C ILE A 61 11.58 11.90 4.48
N ASN A 62 12.06 10.66 4.56
CA ASN A 62 12.82 10.00 3.50
C ASN A 62 11.95 9.68 2.27
N PHE A 63 10.66 9.36 2.50
CA PHE A 63 9.71 9.16 1.41
C PHE A 63 9.53 10.43 0.59
N VAL A 64 9.24 11.56 1.24
CA VAL A 64 8.96 12.83 0.54
C VAL A 64 10.20 13.44 -0.10
N SER A 65 11.41 13.06 0.34
CA SER A 65 12.68 13.45 -0.30
C SER A 65 13.11 12.54 -1.46
N SER A 66 12.39 11.45 -1.74
CA SER A 66 12.77 10.47 -2.76
C SER A 66 11.91 10.60 -4.03
N ALA A 67 12.54 10.98 -5.15
CA ALA A 67 11.86 11.06 -6.44
C ALA A 67 11.18 9.73 -6.85
N LEU A 68 11.81 8.59 -6.55
CA LEU A 68 11.21 7.28 -6.80
C LEU A 68 9.93 7.06 -5.98
N CYS A 69 9.92 7.49 -4.71
CA CYS A 69 8.74 7.37 -3.84
C CYS A 69 7.62 8.31 -4.29
N LEU A 70 7.96 9.55 -4.65
CA LEU A 70 6.98 10.52 -5.17
C LEU A 70 6.37 10.06 -6.49
N ASN A 71 7.16 9.49 -7.41
CA ASN A 71 6.63 8.92 -8.65
C ASN A 71 5.65 7.75 -8.39
N LYS A 72 5.94 6.91 -7.39
CA LYS A 72 5.00 5.86 -6.96
C LYS A 72 3.71 6.46 -6.37
N LEU A 73 3.82 7.55 -5.61
CA LEU A 73 2.66 8.23 -5.03
C LEU A 73 1.76 8.82 -6.12
N VAL A 74 2.33 9.53 -7.12
CA VAL A 74 1.58 10.05 -8.27
C VAL A 74 0.79 8.93 -8.95
N ARG A 75 1.46 7.81 -9.23
CA ARG A 75 0.82 6.66 -9.87
C ARG A 75 -0.33 6.06 -9.05
N VAL A 76 -0.19 5.99 -7.72
CA VAL A 76 -1.28 5.54 -6.84
C VAL A 76 -2.46 6.50 -6.85
N LEU A 77 -2.20 7.82 -6.93
CA LEU A 77 -3.25 8.82 -7.01
C LEU A 77 -3.97 8.79 -8.37
N GLU A 78 -3.26 8.57 -9.47
CA GLU A 78 -3.85 8.34 -10.80
C GLU A 78 -4.79 7.13 -10.77
N TRP A 79 -4.32 5.98 -10.26
CA TRP A 79 -5.16 4.79 -10.14
C TRP A 79 -6.37 5.00 -9.22
N ARG A 80 -6.23 5.78 -8.15
CA ARG A 80 -7.36 6.17 -7.31
C ARG A 80 -8.42 6.94 -8.11
N MET A 81 -7.98 7.87 -8.96
CA MET A 81 -8.89 8.68 -9.79
C MET A 81 -9.59 7.83 -10.86
N GLU A 82 -8.86 6.92 -11.50
CA GLU A 82 -9.37 6.09 -12.59
C GLU A 82 -10.23 4.91 -12.12
N ASN A 83 -9.83 4.25 -11.01
CA ASN A 83 -10.41 2.96 -10.59
C ASN A 83 -11.15 3.02 -9.24
N GLY A 84 -11.20 4.19 -8.60
CA GLY A 84 -11.88 4.36 -7.31
C GLY A 84 -11.21 3.62 -6.13
N LEU A 85 -9.91 3.37 -6.22
CA LEU A 85 -9.16 2.66 -5.18
C LEU A 85 -9.14 3.45 -3.85
N LEU A 86 -9.20 2.73 -2.73
CA LEU A 86 -9.00 3.33 -1.42
C LEU A 86 -7.50 3.59 -1.18
N VAL A 87 -7.13 4.84 -0.89
CA VAL A 87 -5.77 5.23 -0.52
C VAL A 87 -5.78 5.78 0.91
N VAL A 88 -5.00 5.17 1.78
CA VAL A 88 -4.86 5.50 3.20
C VAL A 88 -3.45 6.04 3.47
N PRO A 89 -3.29 7.36 3.69
CA PRO A 89 -2.01 7.92 4.09
C PRO A 89 -1.72 7.63 5.58
N VAL A 90 -0.49 7.22 5.88
CA VAL A 90 0.03 7.07 7.24
C VAL A 90 1.24 7.98 7.37
N PHE A 91 1.13 9.01 8.18
CA PHE A 91 2.20 9.98 8.42
C PHE A 91 3.12 9.47 9.54
N TYR A 92 4.37 9.15 9.18
CA TYR A 92 5.38 8.62 10.09
C TYR A 92 6.50 9.64 10.30
N GLY A 93 6.48 10.29 11.46
CA GLY A 93 7.48 11.31 11.82
C GLY A 93 7.37 12.61 11.01
N VAL A 94 6.23 12.85 10.36
CA VAL A 94 5.92 14.06 9.57
C VAL A 94 4.51 14.57 9.88
N SER A 95 4.27 15.85 9.61
CA SER A 95 2.95 16.49 9.75
C SER A 95 2.13 16.36 8.46
N PRO A 96 0.79 16.19 8.54
CA PRO A 96 -0.11 16.18 7.37
C PRO A 96 -0.52 17.57 6.84
N SER A 97 -0.02 18.63 7.48
CA SER A 97 -0.43 20.04 7.35
C SER A 97 -0.07 20.71 6.03
#